data_AF-A0A2T2UM15-F1
#
_entry.id   AF-A0A2T2UM15-F1
#
_cell.length_a   1.000
_cell.length_b   1.000
_cell.length_c   1.000
_cell.angle_alpha   90.00
_cell.angle_beta   90.00
_cell.angle_gamma   90.00
#
_symmetry.space_group_name_H-M   'P 1'
#
loop_
_entity.id
_entity.type
_entity.pdbx_description
1 polymer ?
#
loop_
_entity_poly.entity_id
_entity_poly.type
_entity_poly.pdbx_seq_one_letter_code
_entity_poly.pdbx_strand_id
1 'polypeptide(L)'
;MMARAALILLLFGLFGDTGPEQGREGNALFEQEKYAAAAAAYRAGLDALADTTGAVYAGLQNNLGLALHRQDRLDAARAAFRQARRAATTDAERVRILFNTANVAAEMGDRAVALQHYKRVLLLNPKHEAARFNYEYLKRQSDDGSPSTSPNVEPSLFARRLKKRGETLVARTQYTTAAALMKDGMRKDSTVKAYRGFIKRIEEIAQIARSDP
;
A
#
# COMPACT_ATOMS: atom_id res chain seq x y z
N MET A 1 62.05 29.12 27.37
CA MET A 1 61.69 27.69 27.42
C MET A 1 60.34 27.56 26.73
N MET A 2 60.34 26.98 25.52
CA MET A 2 59.16 26.82 24.66
C MET A 2 58.28 25.67 25.18
N ALA A 3 56.99 25.91 25.42
CA ALA A 3 55.98 24.86 25.57
C ALA A 3 54.80 25.22 24.64
N ARG A 4 54.85 24.84 23.36
CA ARG A 4 54.21 23.63 22.80
C ARG A 4 52.75 23.46 23.23
N ALA A 5 51.88 23.99 22.35
CA ALA A 5 50.67 23.38 21.82
C ALA A 5 49.77 22.57 22.77
N ALA A 6 48.58 23.12 23.01
CA ALA A 6 47.34 22.35 22.98
C ALA A 6 46.21 23.26 22.49
N LEU A 7 46.13 23.43 21.18
CA LEU A 7 44.89 23.82 20.50
C LEU A 7 43.92 22.65 20.68
N ILE A 8 43.20 22.61 21.80
CA ILE A 8 42.01 21.78 21.91
C ILE A 8 40.92 22.56 21.18
N LEU A 9 40.84 22.33 19.86
CA LEU A 9 39.64 22.53 19.09
C LEU A 9 38.57 21.62 19.70
N LEU A 10 37.85 22.15 20.70
CA LEU A 10 36.58 21.61 21.18
C LEU A 10 35.54 21.78 20.06
N LEU A 11 35.68 20.97 19.01
CA LEU A 11 34.67 20.72 17.97
C LEU A 11 33.61 19.75 18.51
N PHE A 12 33.05 20.02 19.69
CA PHE A 12 32.04 19.17 20.34
C PHE A 12 30.65 19.83 20.36
N GLY A 13 30.29 20.56 19.30
CA GLY A 13 28.99 21.24 19.20
C GLY A 13 28.46 21.53 17.81
N LEU A 14 28.88 20.80 16.76
CA LEU A 14 28.49 21.06 15.36
C LEU A 14 27.82 19.88 14.62
N PHE A 15 27.43 18.82 15.31
CA PHE A 15 26.53 17.81 14.71
C PHE A 15 25.08 18.19 14.99
N GLY A 16 24.63 19.27 14.34
CA GLY A 16 23.20 19.38 14.07
C GLY A 16 22.80 18.18 13.21
N ASP A 17 21.64 17.57 13.51
CA ASP A 17 21.04 16.57 12.62
C ASP A 17 20.80 17.26 11.27
N THR A 18 21.71 17.04 10.31
CA THR A 18 21.64 17.65 8.97
C THR A 18 20.66 16.90 8.07
N GLY A 19 20.16 15.73 8.50
CA GLY A 19 19.15 14.96 7.79
C GLY A 19 17.89 15.77 7.45
N PRO A 20 17.27 16.47 8.42
CA PRO A 20 16.18 17.41 8.17
C PRO A 20 16.52 18.58 7.24
N GLU A 21 17.76 19.08 7.24
CA GLU A 21 18.18 20.17 6.36
C GLU A 21 18.31 19.69 4.90
N GLN A 22 19.04 18.59 4.69
CA GLN A 22 19.18 17.94 3.39
C GLN A 22 17.84 17.42 2.87
N GLY A 23 16.94 16.99 3.75
CA GLY A 23 15.56 16.67 3.41
C GLY A 23 14.77 17.87 2.87
N ARG A 24 14.93 19.06 3.46
CA ARG A 24 14.30 20.29 2.96
C ARG A 24 14.86 20.71 1.60
N GLU A 25 16.18 20.65 1.42
CA GLU A 25 16.81 20.89 0.12
C GLU A 25 16.30 19.90 -0.94
N GLY A 26 16.27 18.61 -0.60
CA GLY A 26 15.74 17.57 -1.49
C GLY A 26 14.29 17.85 -1.91
N ASN A 27 13.44 18.31 -1.00
CA ASN A 27 12.05 18.69 -1.32
C ASN A 27 12.01 19.88 -2.30
N ALA A 28 12.80 20.93 -2.05
CA ALA A 28 12.87 22.10 -2.94
C ALA A 28 13.38 21.73 -4.34
N LEU A 29 14.35 20.82 -4.44
CA LEU A 29 14.84 20.29 -5.72
C LEU A 29 13.79 19.43 -6.42
N PHE A 30 13.01 18.65 -5.66
CA PHE A 30 11.93 17.83 -6.20
C PHE A 30 10.81 18.69 -6.80
N GLU A 31 10.43 19.78 -6.12
CA GLU A 31 9.44 20.76 -6.62
C GLU A 31 9.91 21.45 -7.90
N GLN A 32 11.22 21.63 -8.07
CA GLN A 32 11.83 22.14 -9.31
C GLN A 32 12.00 21.06 -10.39
N GLU A 33 11.46 19.86 -10.19
CA GLU A 33 11.61 18.68 -11.06
C GLU A 33 13.07 18.21 -11.27
N LYS A 34 14.00 18.68 -10.44
CA LYS A 34 15.42 18.27 -10.45
C LYS A 34 15.58 16.95 -9.70
N TYR A 35 14.93 15.89 -10.18
CA TYR A 35 14.78 14.64 -9.45
C TYR A 35 16.10 13.93 -9.13
N ALA A 36 17.10 14.01 -10.02
CA ALA A 36 18.43 13.45 -9.76
C ALA A 36 19.13 14.16 -8.60
N ALA A 37 19.07 15.50 -8.57
CA ALA A 37 19.62 16.32 -7.49
C ALA A 37 18.84 16.11 -6.18
N ALA A 38 17.51 16.04 -6.24
CA ALA A 38 16.67 15.71 -5.08
C ALA A 38 17.05 14.35 -4.48
N ALA A 39 17.23 13.32 -5.31
CA ALA A 39 17.67 12.01 -4.86
C ALA A 39 19.08 12.02 -4.26
N ALA A 40 19.98 12.88 -4.73
CA ALA A 40 21.30 13.06 -4.12
C ALA A 40 21.19 13.73 -2.74
N ALA A 41 20.38 14.78 -2.60
CA ALA A 41 20.14 15.45 -1.33
C ALA A 41 19.49 14.52 -0.30
N TYR A 42 18.48 13.72 -0.68
CA TYR A 42 17.89 12.74 0.24
C TYR A 42 18.88 11.66 0.67
N ARG A 43 19.77 11.21 -0.22
CA ARG A 43 20.83 10.25 0.14
C ARG A 43 21.83 10.86 1.11
N ALA A 44 22.27 12.09 0.87
CA ALA A 44 23.12 12.81 1.81
C ALA A 44 22.45 12.91 3.19
N GLY A 45 21.14 13.22 3.20
CA GLY A 45 20.28 13.17 4.39
C GLY A 45 20.34 11.85 5.14
N LEU A 46 20.22 10.75 4.41
CA LEU A 46 20.26 9.40 4.98
C LEU A 46 21.66 9.02 5.48
N ASP A 47 22.71 9.42 4.78
CA ASP A 47 24.11 9.13 5.14
C ASP A 47 24.54 9.90 6.40
N ALA A 48 23.92 11.06 6.65
CA ALA A 48 24.14 11.85 7.86
C ALA A 48 23.43 11.29 9.11
N LEU A 49 22.44 10.41 8.93
CA LEU A 49 21.71 9.80 10.05
C LEU A 49 22.47 8.60 10.61
N ALA A 50 22.73 8.63 11.92
CA ALA A 50 23.23 7.46 12.63
C ALA A 50 22.14 6.39 12.88
N ASP A 51 20.87 6.83 12.99
CA ASP A 51 19.71 5.96 13.23
C ASP A 51 18.94 5.71 11.94
N THR A 52 18.67 4.43 11.65
CA THR A 52 17.90 3.98 10.48
C THR A 52 16.42 3.72 10.81
N THR A 53 15.97 4.23 11.96
CA THR A 53 14.59 4.15 12.45
C THR A 53 13.98 5.54 12.64
N GLY A 54 12.67 5.60 12.88
CA GLY A 54 11.98 6.84 13.21
C GLY A 54 11.58 7.71 12.01
N ALA A 55 10.93 8.83 12.33
CA ALA A 55 10.19 9.64 11.38
C ALA A 55 11.08 10.29 10.30
N VAL A 56 12.29 10.72 10.66
CA VAL A 56 13.22 11.41 9.74
C VAL A 56 13.73 10.42 8.69
N TYR A 57 14.29 9.29 9.11
CA TYR A 57 14.75 8.25 8.19
C TYR A 57 13.61 7.73 7.31
N ALA A 58 12.43 7.47 7.90
CA ALA A 58 11.26 7.02 7.14
C ALA A 58 10.80 8.05 6.09
N GLY A 59 10.82 9.34 6.44
CA GLY A 59 10.49 10.45 5.54
C GLY A 59 11.48 10.58 4.38
N LEU A 60 12.78 10.57 4.67
CA LEU A 60 13.82 10.66 3.65
C LEU A 60 13.78 9.48 2.68
N GLN A 61 13.62 8.25 3.17
CA GLN A 61 13.46 7.06 2.32
C GLN A 61 12.20 7.13 1.44
N ASN A 62 11.10 7.65 1.96
CA ASN A 62 9.88 7.85 1.18
C ASN A 62 10.11 8.84 0.03
N ASN A 63 10.75 9.97 0.32
CA ASN A 63 10.97 11.02 -0.69
C ASN A 63 12.04 10.60 -1.71
N LEU A 64 13.06 9.86 -1.27
CA LEU A 64 14.02 9.19 -2.17
C LEU A 64 13.29 8.23 -3.11
N GLY A 65 12.33 7.44 -2.61
CA GLY A 65 11.49 6.57 -3.42
C GLY A 65 10.75 7.32 -4.53
N LEU A 66 10.12 8.45 -4.20
CA LEU A 66 9.44 9.31 -5.17
C LEU A 66 10.42 9.90 -6.20
N ALA A 67 11.56 10.43 -5.77
CA ALA A 67 12.57 11.00 -6.67
C ALA A 67 13.14 9.97 -7.64
N LEU A 68 13.34 8.72 -7.17
CA LEU A 68 13.82 7.62 -8.01
C LEU A 68 12.75 7.14 -8.99
N HIS A 69 11.48 7.11 -8.59
CA HIS A 69 10.37 6.82 -9.49
C HIS A 69 10.30 7.83 -10.64
N ARG A 70 10.43 9.13 -10.34
CA ARG A 70 10.45 10.18 -11.37
C ARG A 70 11.65 10.11 -12.32
N GLN A 71 12.68 9.34 -11.96
CA GLN A 71 13.83 9.01 -12.81
C GLN A 71 13.71 7.65 -13.52
N ASP A 72 12.55 7.00 -13.44
CA ASP A 72 12.29 5.64 -13.95
C ASP A 72 13.20 4.55 -13.31
N ARG A 73 13.74 4.82 -12.12
CA ARG A 73 14.59 3.90 -11.35
C ARG A 73 13.75 3.03 -10.42
N LEU A 74 12.88 2.22 -11.01
CA LEU A 74 11.77 1.54 -10.33
C LEU A 74 12.20 0.60 -9.20
N ASP A 75 13.23 -0.23 -9.40
CA ASP A 75 13.68 -1.17 -8.37
C ASP A 75 14.28 -0.46 -7.15
N ALA A 76 15.02 0.63 -7.41
CA ALA A 76 15.58 1.47 -6.36
C ALA A 76 14.47 2.22 -5.61
N ALA A 77 13.46 2.73 -6.31
CA ALA A 77 12.29 3.35 -5.71
C ALA A 77 11.55 2.36 -4.78
N ARG A 78 11.30 1.14 -5.27
CA ARG A 78 10.69 0.05 -4.48
C ARG A 78 11.52 -0.28 -3.24
N ALA A 79 12.85 -0.29 -3.33
CA ALA A 79 13.73 -0.52 -2.19
C ALA A 79 13.61 0.58 -1.14
N ALA A 80 13.63 1.85 -1.56
CA ALA A 80 13.48 3.00 -0.67
C ALA A 80 12.12 3.00 0.04
N PHE A 81 11.02 2.75 -0.67
CA PHE A 81 9.69 2.63 -0.05
C PHE A 81 9.59 1.47 0.96
N ARG A 82 10.29 0.34 0.72
CA ARG A 82 10.37 -0.76 1.69
C ARG A 82 11.11 -0.34 2.95
N GLN A 83 12.22 0.40 2.82
CA GLN A 83 12.98 0.91 3.96
C GLN A 83 12.14 1.93 4.75
N ALA A 84 11.50 2.87 4.07
CA ALA A 84 10.59 3.84 4.68
C ALA A 84 9.52 3.16 5.55
N ARG A 85 8.86 2.14 4.99
CA ARG A 85 7.80 1.41 5.69
C ARG A 85 8.30 0.64 6.92
N ARG A 86 9.53 0.12 6.88
CA ARG A 86 10.15 -0.59 8.03
C ARG A 86 10.47 0.38 9.17
N ALA A 87 10.88 1.60 8.83
CA ALA A 87 11.28 2.61 9.81
C ALA A 87 10.12 3.42 10.39
N ALA A 88 8.95 3.43 9.73
CA ALA A 88 7.77 4.16 10.20
C ALA A 88 7.34 3.67 11.59
N THR A 89 7.19 4.60 12.53
CA THR A 89 6.80 4.31 13.93
C THR A 89 5.36 4.71 14.20
N THR A 90 4.79 5.65 13.44
CA THR A 90 3.42 6.12 13.61
C THR A 90 2.50 5.69 12.46
N ASP A 91 1.20 5.65 12.73
CA ASP A 91 0.20 5.35 11.69
C ASP A 91 0.10 6.46 10.65
N ALA A 92 0.31 7.72 11.04
CA ALA A 92 0.37 8.84 10.11
C ALA A 92 1.51 8.68 9.08
N GLU A 93 2.69 8.25 9.52
CA GLU A 93 3.81 7.95 8.63
C GLU A 93 3.50 6.76 7.71
N ARG A 94 2.97 5.67 8.28
CA ARG A 94 2.56 4.49 7.50
C ARG A 94 1.56 4.86 6.42
N VAL A 95 0.54 5.65 6.76
CA VAL A 95 -0.48 6.15 5.84
C VAL A 95 0.16 6.91 4.68
N ARG A 96 1.03 7.89 4.96
CA ARG A 96 1.72 8.68 3.93
C ARG A 96 2.54 7.79 2.99
N ILE A 97 3.34 6.88 3.55
CA ILE A 97 4.23 5.99 2.78
C ILE A 97 3.41 5.02 1.91
N LEU A 98 2.36 4.41 2.48
CA LEU A 98 1.48 3.50 1.76
C LEU A 98 0.73 4.21 0.63
N PHE A 99 0.26 5.44 0.85
CA PHE A 99 -0.42 6.24 -0.16
C PHE A 99 0.50 6.58 -1.33
N ASN A 100 1.73 7.03 -1.05
CA ASN A 100 2.73 7.30 -2.10
C ASN A 100 3.11 6.03 -2.87
N THR A 101 3.33 4.91 -2.17
CA THR A 101 3.61 3.62 -2.81
C THR A 101 2.44 3.18 -3.71
N ALA A 102 1.19 3.42 -3.29
CA ALA A 102 0.00 3.10 -4.07
C ALA A 102 -0.11 3.94 -5.34
N ASN A 103 0.13 5.25 -5.25
CA ASN A 103 0.11 6.16 -6.39
C ASN A 103 1.19 5.77 -7.41
N VAL A 104 2.42 5.53 -6.96
CA VAL A 104 3.51 5.05 -7.82
C VAL A 104 3.14 3.72 -8.48
N ALA A 105 2.59 2.76 -7.74
CA ALA A 105 2.14 1.50 -8.32
C ALA A 105 1.03 1.70 -9.36
N ALA A 106 0.09 2.63 -9.13
CA ALA A 106 -0.99 2.94 -10.07
C ALA A 106 -0.44 3.57 -11.36
N GLU A 107 0.49 4.52 -11.26
CA GLU A 107 1.18 5.14 -12.40
C GLU A 107 1.95 4.11 -13.23
N MET A 108 2.56 3.12 -12.59
CA MET A 108 3.26 2.01 -13.26
C MET A 108 2.33 0.95 -13.86
N GLY A 109 1.01 1.11 -13.72
CA GLY A 109 0.02 0.11 -14.17
C GLY A 109 -0.03 -1.15 -13.30
N ASP A 110 0.68 -1.20 -12.17
CA ASP A 110 0.63 -2.30 -11.20
C ASP A 110 -0.61 -2.16 -10.31
N ARG A 111 -1.75 -2.35 -10.97
CA ARG A 111 -3.09 -2.10 -10.44
C ARG A 111 -3.39 -2.90 -9.17
N ALA A 112 -2.98 -4.17 -9.15
CA ALA A 112 -3.22 -5.05 -8.02
C ALA A 112 -2.48 -4.56 -6.77
N VAL A 113 -1.22 -4.17 -6.92
CA VAL A 113 -0.40 -3.63 -5.83
C VAL A 113 -0.95 -2.28 -5.35
N ALA A 114 -1.33 -1.40 -6.28
CA ALA A 114 -1.95 -0.12 -5.94
C ALA A 114 -3.23 -0.28 -5.10
N LEU A 115 -4.16 -1.13 -5.54
CA LEU A 115 -5.40 -1.43 -4.80
C LEU A 115 -5.12 -2.00 -3.41
N GLN A 116 -4.14 -2.88 -3.25
CA GLN A 116 -3.76 -3.41 -1.95
C GLN A 116 -3.23 -2.31 -1.01
N HIS A 117 -2.38 -1.41 -1.51
CA HIS A 117 -1.84 -0.32 -0.71
C HIS A 117 -2.90 0.73 -0.36
N TYR A 118 -3.76 1.14 -1.30
CA TYR A 118 -4.89 2.02 -0.99
C TYR A 118 -5.83 1.42 0.06
N LYS A 119 -6.12 0.12 -0.04
CA LYS A 119 -6.92 -0.57 0.99
C LYS A 119 -6.26 -0.47 2.37
N ARG A 120 -4.93 -0.63 2.47
CA ARG A 120 -4.21 -0.48 3.73
C ARG A 120 -4.24 0.95 4.25
N VAL A 121 -4.15 1.96 3.37
CA VAL A 121 -4.34 3.37 3.75
C VAL A 121 -5.71 3.56 4.39
N LEU A 122 -6.77 3.05 3.77
CA LEU A 122 -8.15 3.19 4.26
C LEU A 122 -8.43 2.40 5.55
N LEU A 123 -7.68 1.33 5.82
CA LEU A 123 -7.75 0.62 7.09
C LEU A 123 -7.13 1.43 8.24
N LEU A 124 -6.02 2.14 7.98
CA LEU A 124 -5.35 2.98 8.98
C LEU A 124 -6.01 4.36 9.13
N ASN A 125 -6.51 4.92 8.03
CA ASN A 125 -7.22 6.20 8.00
C ASN A 125 -8.47 6.09 7.11
N PRO A 126 -9.62 5.67 7.66
CA PRO A 126 -10.88 5.54 6.92
C PRO A 126 -11.40 6.84 6.31
N LYS A 127 -10.93 8.00 6.80
CA LYS A 127 -11.32 9.33 6.31
C LYS A 127 -10.38 9.87 5.22
N HIS A 128 -9.41 9.09 4.75
CA HIS A 128 -8.48 9.53 3.71
C HIS A 128 -9.15 9.62 2.33
N GLU A 129 -9.70 10.78 2.00
CA GLU A 129 -10.52 10.99 0.80
C GLU A 129 -9.79 10.68 -0.50
N ALA A 130 -8.54 11.14 -0.66
CA ALA A 130 -7.77 10.91 -1.88
C ALA A 130 -7.48 9.41 -2.12
N ALA A 131 -7.18 8.64 -1.07
CA ALA A 131 -7.00 7.19 -1.17
C ALA A 131 -8.32 6.49 -1.53
N ARG A 132 -9.44 6.94 -0.97
CA ARG A 132 -10.77 6.43 -1.33
C ARG A 132 -11.09 6.70 -2.79
N PHE A 133 -10.87 7.93 -3.25
CA PHE A 133 -11.10 8.32 -4.64
C PHE A 133 -10.23 7.49 -5.60
N ASN A 134 -8.92 7.42 -5.35
CA ASN A 134 -7.99 6.66 -6.20
C ASN A 134 -8.32 5.16 -6.20
N TYR A 135 -8.66 4.59 -5.05
CA TYR A 135 -9.10 3.19 -4.96
C TYR A 135 -10.35 2.92 -5.79
N GLU A 136 -11.40 3.73 -5.66
CA GLU A 136 -12.65 3.54 -6.40
C GLU A 136 -12.50 3.81 -7.90
N TYR A 137 -11.68 4.79 -8.28
CA TYR A 137 -11.30 5.02 -9.68
C TYR A 137 -10.57 3.81 -10.26
N LEU A 138 -9.56 3.34 -9.53
CA LEU A 138 -8.77 2.15 -9.86
C LEU A 138 -9.50 0.84 -9.52
N LYS A 139 -10.78 0.86 -9.19
CA LYS A 139 -11.62 -0.34 -9.14
C LYS A 139 -12.63 -0.34 -10.28
N ARG A 140 -13.24 0.81 -10.56
CA ARG A 140 -14.16 0.99 -11.70
C ARG A 140 -13.51 0.71 -13.05
N GLN A 141 -12.30 1.22 -13.30
CA GLN A 141 -11.60 0.90 -14.56
C GLN A 141 -11.27 -0.60 -14.75
N SER A 142 -11.30 -1.42 -13.70
CA SER A 142 -11.07 -2.86 -13.76
C SER A 142 -12.39 -3.57 -13.93
N ASP A 143 -13.48 -2.98 -13.44
CA ASP A 143 -14.83 -3.48 -13.67
C ASP A 143 -15.32 -3.12 -15.09
N ASP A 144 -14.81 -2.04 -15.70
CA ASP A 144 -15.10 -1.61 -17.08
C ASP A 144 -14.23 -2.33 -18.15
N GLY A 145 -13.13 -2.99 -17.75
CA GLY A 145 -12.15 -3.59 -18.67
C GLY A 145 -11.72 -5.02 -18.35
N SER A 146 -12.08 -5.56 -17.18
CA SER A 146 -11.97 -6.99 -16.89
C SER A 146 -13.38 -7.57 -16.79
N PRO A 147 -13.69 -8.69 -17.46
CA PRO A 147 -14.84 -9.47 -17.04
C PRO A 147 -14.63 -9.73 -15.56
N SER A 148 -15.69 -9.55 -14.77
CA SER A 148 -15.76 -10.00 -13.40
C SER A 148 -14.86 -11.23 -13.19
N THR A 149 -14.11 -11.33 -12.09
CA THR A 149 -13.36 -12.57 -11.79
C THR A 149 -14.28 -13.80 -11.61
N SER A 150 -15.58 -13.57 -11.68
CA SER A 150 -16.59 -14.51 -12.13
C SER A 150 -16.43 -14.81 -13.64
N PRO A 151 -16.10 -16.05 -14.05
CA PRO A 151 -16.03 -16.44 -15.46
C PRO A 151 -17.14 -15.78 -16.27
N ASN A 152 -16.81 -15.19 -17.44
CA ASN A 152 -17.74 -14.48 -18.32
C ASN A 152 -18.82 -15.44 -18.84
N VAL A 153 -19.75 -15.75 -17.94
CA VAL A 153 -20.76 -16.77 -18.06
C VAL A 153 -21.98 -16.08 -17.51
N GLU A 154 -22.93 -15.82 -18.40
CA GLU A 154 -24.16 -15.20 -17.99
C GLU A 154 -24.83 -16.10 -16.93
N PRO A 155 -25.10 -15.58 -15.72
CA PRO A 155 -25.75 -16.38 -14.70
C PRO A 155 -27.16 -16.76 -15.17
N SER A 156 -27.52 -18.04 -15.12
CA SER A 156 -28.90 -18.44 -15.39
C SER A 156 -29.87 -17.81 -14.37
N LEU A 157 -31.19 -17.89 -14.64
CA LEU A 157 -32.20 -17.53 -13.64
C LEU A 157 -32.05 -18.35 -12.34
N PHE A 158 -31.63 -19.61 -12.45
CA PHE A 158 -31.32 -20.45 -11.30
C PHE A 158 -30.16 -19.87 -10.50
N ALA A 159 -29.04 -19.54 -11.17
CA ALA A 159 -27.86 -18.98 -10.53
C ALA A 159 -28.17 -17.64 -9.83
N ARG A 160 -28.95 -16.75 -10.46
CA ARG A 160 -29.37 -15.47 -9.86
C ARG A 160 -30.23 -15.68 -8.60
N ARG A 161 -31.20 -16.60 -8.65
CA ARG A 161 -32.03 -16.94 -7.47
C ARG A 161 -31.21 -17.59 -6.36
N LEU A 162 -30.27 -18.46 -6.72
CA LEU A 162 -29.37 -19.11 -5.77
C LEU A 162 -28.49 -18.09 -5.05
N LYS A 163 -27.93 -17.12 -5.79
CA LYS A 163 -27.14 -16.00 -5.23
C LYS A 163 -27.93 -15.22 -4.18
N LYS A 164 -29.17 -14.83 -4.49
CA LYS A 164 -30.06 -14.12 -3.56
C LYS A 164 -30.36 -14.93 -2.28
N ARG A 165 -30.58 -16.24 -2.42
CA ARG A 165 -30.76 -17.16 -1.28
C ARG A 165 -29.48 -17.25 -0.44
N GLY A 166 -28.32 -17.36 -1.08
CA GLY A 166 -27.02 -17.35 -0.41
C GLY A 166 -26.79 -16.07 0.39
N GLU A 167 -27.11 -14.91 -0.17
CA GLU A 167 -27.03 -13.61 0.53
C GLU A 167 -27.98 -13.53 1.72
N THR A 168 -29.19 -14.08 1.58
CA THR A 168 -30.15 -14.16 2.70
C THR A 168 -29.61 -15.00 3.85
N LEU A 169 -28.94 -16.12 3.55
CA LEU A 169 -28.30 -16.96 4.57
C LEU A 169 -27.11 -16.25 5.22
N VAL A 170 -26.30 -15.53 4.44
CA VAL A 170 -25.19 -14.70 4.96
C VAL A 170 -25.70 -13.61 5.90
N ALA A 171 -26.80 -12.93 5.55
CA ALA A 171 -27.42 -11.92 6.42
C ALA A 171 -27.92 -12.50 7.74
N ARG A 172 -28.20 -13.81 7.79
CA ARG A 172 -28.58 -14.56 8.99
C ARG A 172 -27.39 -15.27 9.65
N THR A 173 -26.16 -14.90 9.29
CA THR A 173 -24.90 -15.50 9.74
C THR A 173 -24.78 -17.02 9.51
N GLN A 174 -25.60 -17.59 8.62
CA GLN A 174 -25.61 -19.01 8.28
C GLN A 174 -24.57 -19.33 7.20
N TYR A 175 -23.30 -19.03 7.44
CA TYR A 175 -22.23 -19.13 6.45
C TYR A 175 -21.98 -20.56 5.96
N THR A 176 -22.01 -21.55 6.85
CA THR A 176 -21.86 -22.98 6.47
C THR A 176 -22.97 -23.43 5.54
N THR A 177 -24.22 -23.05 5.83
CA THR A 177 -25.38 -23.34 4.99
C THR A 177 -25.30 -22.61 3.65
N ALA A 178 -24.89 -21.34 3.67
CA ALA A 178 -24.70 -20.55 2.45
C ALA A 178 -23.63 -21.17 1.55
N ALA A 179 -22.48 -21.56 2.10
CA ALA A 179 -21.39 -22.19 1.36
C ALA A 179 -21.82 -23.53 0.75
N ALA A 180 -22.49 -24.38 1.54
CA ALA A 180 -23.03 -25.65 1.05
C ALA A 180 -24.05 -25.45 -0.08
N LEU A 181 -24.98 -24.49 0.07
CA LEU A 181 -25.99 -24.15 -0.94
C LEU A 181 -25.33 -23.74 -2.25
N MET A 182 -24.34 -22.84 -2.19
CA MET A 182 -23.67 -22.35 -3.39
C MET A 182 -22.84 -23.44 -4.07
N LYS A 183 -22.14 -24.27 -3.29
CA LYS A 183 -21.37 -25.41 -3.79
C LYS A 183 -22.25 -26.46 -4.46
N ASP A 184 -23.42 -26.74 -3.89
CA ASP A 184 -24.40 -27.64 -4.51
C ASP A 184 -24.95 -27.08 -5.81
N GLY A 185 -25.28 -25.78 -5.83
CA GLY A 185 -25.73 -25.11 -7.05
C GLY A 185 -24.70 -25.13 -8.17
N MET A 186 -23.40 -25.04 -7.86
CA MET A 186 -22.33 -25.16 -8.86
C MET A 186 -22.29 -26.54 -9.55
N ARG A 187 -22.70 -27.61 -8.85
CA ARG A 187 -22.80 -28.94 -9.46
C ARG A 187 -24.00 -29.08 -10.38
N LYS A 188 -25.08 -28.35 -10.07
CA LYS A 188 -26.35 -28.39 -10.83
C LYS A 188 -26.34 -27.46 -12.03
N ASP A 189 -25.65 -26.34 -11.92
CA ASP A 189 -25.61 -25.32 -12.94
C ASP A 189 -24.22 -24.68 -13.00
N SER A 190 -23.53 -24.94 -14.11
CA SER A 190 -22.19 -24.43 -14.32
C SER A 190 -22.11 -22.90 -14.34
N THR A 191 -23.23 -22.19 -14.62
CA THR A 191 -23.29 -20.72 -14.63
C THR A 191 -23.20 -20.10 -13.24
N VAL A 192 -23.37 -20.88 -12.16
CA VAL A 192 -23.12 -20.42 -10.79
C VAL A 192 -21.66 -20.02 -10.57
N LYS A 193 -20.74 -20.49 -11.43
CA LYS A 193 -19.34 -20.00 -11.45
C LYS A 193 -19.28 -18.47 -11.61
N ALA A 194 -20.30 -17.85 -12.21
CA ALA A 194 -20.47 -16.41 -12.30
C ALA A 194 -20.54 -15.68 -10.94
N TYR A 195 -20.53 -16.40 -9.81
CA TYR A 195 -20.46 -15.85 -8.46
C TYR A 195 -19.25 -16.37 -7.66
N ARG A 196 -18.20 -16.89 -8.31
CA ARG A 196 -17.04 -17.51 -7.66
C ARG A 196 -16.42 -16.64 -6.54
N GLY A 197 -16.31 -15.32 -6.74
CA GLY A 197 -15.78 -14.41 -5.71
C GLY A 197 -16.67 -14.32 -4.45
N PHE A 198 -17.98 -14.43 -4.60
CA PHE A 198 -18.89 -14.54 -3.45
C PHE A 198 -18.76 -15.89 -2.75
N ILE A 199 -18.68 -16.98 -3.52
CA ILE A 199 -18.56 -18.35 -2.99
C ILE A 199 -17.28 -18.51 -2.18
N LYS A 200 -16.16 -18.02 -2.70
CA LYS A 200 -14.87 -18.06 -1.98
C LYS A 200 -14.94 -17.37 -0.61
N ARG A 201 -15.51 -16.17 -0.55
CA ARG A 201 -15.65 -15.42 0.72
C ARG A 201 -16.50 -16.17 1.75
N ILE A 202 -17.63 -16.74 1.34
CA ILE A 202 -18.50 -17.44 2.30
C ILE A 202 -17.88 -18.77 2.76
N GLU A 203 -17.10 -19.44 1.91
CA GLU A 203 -16.36 -20.66 2.28
C GLU A 203 -15.25 -20.36 3.30
N GLU A 204 -14.49 -19.29 3.11
CA GLU A 204 -13.47 -18.83 4.07
C GLU A 204 -14.09 -18.55 5.45
N ILE A 205 -15.23 -17.83 5.50
CA ILE A 205 -15.93 -17.54 6.76
C ILE A 205 -16.49 -18.82 7.39
N ALA A 206 -17.07 -19.71 6.59
CA ALA A 206 -17.61 -20.97 7.08
C ALA A 206 -16.53 -21.91 7.66
N GLN A 207 -15.29 -21.84 7.15
CA GLN A 207 -14.17 -22.59 7.71
C GLN A 207 -13.75 -22.03 9.08
N ILE A 208 -13.68 -20.71 9.23
CA ILE A 208 -13.38 -20.07 10.52
C ILE A 208 -14.41 -20.50 11.58
N ALA A 209 -15.70 -20.42 11.26
CA ALA A 209 -16.79 -20.79 12.19
C ALA A 209 -16.82 -22.27 12.60
N ARG A 210 -16.08 -23.15 11.92
CA ARG A 210 -15.93 -24.57 12.30
C ARG A 210 -14.63 -24.85 13.05
N SER A 211 -13.70 -23.90 13.02
CA SER A 211 -12.36 -24.03 13.58
C SER A 211 -12.23 -23.39 14.96
N ASP A 212 -13.23 -22.62 15.39
CA ASP A 212 -13.38 -22.18 16.78
C ASP A 212 -13.96 -23.33 17.63
N PRO A 213 -13.24 -23.78 18.69
CA PRO A 213 -13.70 -24.85 19.58
C PRO A 213 -14.95 -24.51 20.39
#